data_AF-A0A482YBI5-F1
#
_entry.id   AF-A0A482YBI5-F1
#
_cell.length_a   1.000
_cell.length_b   1.000
_cell.length_c   1.000
_cell.angle_alpha   90.00
_cell.angle_beta   90.00
_cell.angle_gamma   90.00
#
_symmetry.space_group_name_H-M   'P 1'
#
loop_
_entity.id
_entity.type
_entity.pdbx_description
1 polymer ?
#
loop_
_entity_poly.entity_id
_entity_poly.type
_entity_poly.pdbx_seq_one_letter_code
_entity_poly.pdbx_strand_id
1 'polypeptide(L)'
;MSMGKSSAFRPTKPDVAVFVSGVTSMGLEILAGRIIAPQFGSSIYTWGSIITVFLAALSLGYWQGGKKAATASNRRMSWLLLGTAAYVAVVIYGSDQLLLSASAIPLPARYASLPAVIMLFGPPTYLLGFISPYAAELSQKEGTGEASGHVYALGTIGSIVGAGATTYVLVPALGIDMIGLLFGFILVGTAFALTLPRLTPKPASASVAIAIVLVVAAGLGPVAFDHRGEVVYQTQTAYQELEVIDDGDVRTLYLDGARHSAMDLEDPDRHVFEYTRYFHLPMLMVDDPDEVENVLFIGGGGYTGPKDFERKYDVDVDVAELDPEVTRTAKEYFRLEESENLTAHTEDGRIFLQETDKTYDVIVLDAYQKDQVPIHLTQVEFMELAESHLDEDGVLLANVIAAPSGSGSAFYRAQYKTIDEAFASTYSFRTSSWDSVQNIEIAATKAETNFTEADLETRNDQRDLGIDLRSEVDAYMDPPNTDDVPLLTEDHAPVDNLQASTVGQEYVIEQTGEDETQPEPASITVGPELPAHARPTPGLESIPA
;
A
#
# COMPACT_ATOMS: atom_id res chain seq x y z
N MET A 1 -35.26 54.20 -6.26
CA MET A 1 -34.45 53.00 -6.52
C MET A 1 -33.56 52.78 -5.30
N SER A 2 -34.03 51.98 -4.34
CA SER A 2 -33.28 51.67 -3.11
C SER A 2 -32.45 50.42 -3.38
N MET A 3 -31.13 50.58 -3.51
CA MET A 3 -30.18 49.46 -3.53
C MET A 3 -30.29 48.72 -2.19
N GLY A 4 -30.84 47.50 -2.24
CA GLY A 4 -30.85 46.59 -1.11
C GLY A 4 -29.42 46.30 -0.68
N LYS A 5 -29.11 46.56 0.59
CA LYS A 5 -27.87 46.12 1.22
C LYS A 5 -27.78 44.60 1.05
N SER A 6 -26.79 44.13 0.30
CA SER A 6 -26.33 42.74 0.39
C SER A 6 -25.97 42.49 1.86
N SER A 7 -26.82 41.76 2.59
CA SER A 7 -26.48 41.29 3.93
C SER A 7 -25.39 40.25 3.75
N ALA A 8 -24.15 40.58 4.11
CA ALA A 8 -23.07 39.61 4.18
C ALA A 8 -23.56 38.39 4.99
N PHE A 9 -23.56 37.21 4.36
CA PHE A 9 -23.90 35.96 5.00
C PHE A 9 -23.02 35.78 6.23
N ARG A 10 -23.61 35.76 7.43
CA ARG A 10 -22.91 35.49 8.68
C ARG A 10 -23.29 34.07 9.10
N PRO A 11 -22.37 33.09 9.01
CA PRO A 11 -22.69 31.73 9.37
C PRO A 11 -23.09 31.67 10.85
N THR A 12 -24.17 30.95 11.14
CA THR A 12 -24.58 30.68 12.51
C THR A 12 -23.64 29.65 13.13
N LYS A 13 -23.70 29.51 14.45
CA LYS A 13 -22.93 28.50 15.18
C LYS A 13 -23.20 27.06 14.68
N PRO A 14 -24.47 26.62 14.52
CA PRO A 14 -24.76 25.35 13.87
C PRO A 14 -24.15 25.22 12.47
N ASP A 15 -24.19 26.28 11.66
CA ASP A 15 -23.63 26.26 10.30
C ASP A 15 -22.12 25.99 10.30
N VAL A 16 -21.37 26.63 11.21
CA VAL A 16 -19.92 26.39 11.36
C VAL A 16 -19.65 24.94 11.79
N ALA A 17 -20.43 24.41 12.73
CA ALA A 17 -20.27 23.03 13.18
C ALA A 17 -20.55 22.01 12.08
N VAL A 18 -21.58 22.25 11.26
CA VAL A 18 -21.92 21.41 10.10
C VAL A 18 -20.78 21.43 9.08
N PHE A 19 -20.31 22.62 8.70
CA PHE A 19 -19.19 22.77 7.76
C PHE A 19 -17.95 22.03 8.27
N VAL A 20 -17.56 22.24 9.53
CA VAL A 20 -16.41 21.57 10.15
C VAL A 20 -16.60 20.06 10.25
N SER A 21 -17.81 19.59 10.54
CA SER A 21 -18.10 18.16 10.58
C SER A 21 -17.92 17.51 9.22
N GLY A 22 -18.32 18.18 8.13
CA GLY A 22 -18.09 17.71 6.76
C GLY A 22 -16.62 17.71 6.37
N VAL A 23 -15.88 18.78 6.70
CA VAL A 23 -14.42 18.86 6.49
C VAL A 23 -13.72 17.69 7.19
N THR A 24 -14.04 17.48 8.46
CA THR A 24 -13.35 16.48 9.28
C THR A 24 -13.77 15.06 8.91
N SER A 25 -15.05 14.80 8.59
CA SER A 25 -15.49 13.45 8.22
C SER A 25 -14.81 12.98 6.93
N MET A 26 -14.79 13.81 5.89
CA MET A 26 -14.13 13.43 4.63
C MET A 26 -12.61 13.43 4.78
N GLY A 27 -12.03 14.38 5.53
CA GLY A 27 -10.60 14.38 5.80
C GLY A 27 -10.15 13.10 6.52
N LEU A 28 -10.92 12.63 7.50
CA LEU A 28 -10.68 11.34 8.17
C LEU A 28 -10.86 10.15 7.23
N GLU A 29 -11.78 10.20 6.26
CA GLU A 29 -11.95 9.14 5.25
C GLU A 29 -10.73 9.02 4.34
N ILE A 30 -10.15 10.15 3.91
CA ILE A 30 -8.90 10.16 3.13
C ILE A 30 -7.74 9.63 3.98
N LEU A 31 -7.63 10.05 5.26
CA LEU A 31 -6.61 9.52 6.17
C LEU A 31 -6.78 8.02 6.44
N ALA A 32 -8.02 7.51 6.46
CA ALA A 32 -8.28 6.09 6.68
C ALA A 32 -7.61 5.22 5.61
N GLY A 33 -7.61 5.65 4.35
CA GLY A 33 -6.88 4.94 3.29
C GLY A 33 -5.40 4.79 3.62
N ARG A 34 -4.77 5.86 4.11
CA ARG A 34 -3.35 5.90 4.44
C ARG A 34 -2.99 5.14 5.72
N ILE A 35 -3.86 5.15 6.73
CA ILE A 35 -3.63 4.42 7.99
C ILE A 35 -3.88 2.91 7.83
N ILE A 36 -4.79 2.53 6.94
CA ILE A 36 -5.19 1.12 6.74
C ILE A 36 -4.31 0.44 5.68
N ALA A 37 -3.83 1.17 4.66
CA ALA A 37 -3.06 0.62 3.55
C ALA A 37 -1.77 -0.13 3.96
N PRO A 38 -0.93 0.37 4.88
CA PRO A 38 0.28 -0.35 5.28
C PRO A 38 -0.03 -1.76 5.79
N GLN A 39 -1.10 -1.92 6.58
CA GLN A 39 -1.47 -3.22 7.12
C GLN A 39 -2.27 -4.09 6.12
N PHE A 40 -3.24 -3.53 5.40
CA PHE A 40 -4.23 -4.29 4.62
C PHE A 40 -4.16 -4.09 3.09
N GLY A 41 -3.20 -3.32 2.60
CA GLY A 41 -3.03 -3.00 1.18
C GLY A 41 -4.04 -1.97 0.65
N SER A 42 -3.80 -1.48 -0.56
CA SER A 42 -4.60 -0.44 -1.22
C SER A 42 -5.67 -0.99 -2.20
N SER A 43 -6.00 -2.28 -2.11
CA SER A 43 -6.95 -2.97 -3.00
C SER A 43 -8.35 -2.33 -3.02
N ILE A 44 -9.15 -2.68 -4.05
CA ILE A 44 -10.56 -2.26 -4.14
C ILE A 44 -11.38 -2.69 -2.93
N TYR A 45 -10.99 -3.79 -2.26
CA TYR A 45 -11.66 -4.31 -1.07
C TYR A 45 -11.39 -3.45 0.16
N THR A 46 -10.17 -2.93 0.30
CA THR A 46 -9.82 -2.01 1.39
C THR A 46 -10.55 -0.68 1.25
N TRP A 47 -10.50 -0.06 0.07
CA TRP A 47 -11.24 1.18 -0.19
C TRP A 47 -12.75 0.98 -0.08
N GLY A 48 -13.27 -0.13 -0.60
CA GLY A 48 -14.68 -0.49 -0.46
C GLY A 48 -15.11 -0.63 1.01
N SER A 49 -14.24 -1.19 1.86
CA SER A 49 -14.48 -1.30 3.31
C SER A 49 -14.51 0.06 4.00
N ILE A 50 -13.57 0.96 3.68
CA ILE A 50 -13.53 2.33 4.19
C ILE A 50 -14.84 3.05 3.87
N ILE A 51 -15.20 3.15 2.59
CA ILE A 51 -16.42 3.85 2.15
C ILE A 51 -17.66 3.24 2.81
N THR A 52 -17.74 1.91 2.85
CA THR A 52 -18.90 1.21 3.45
C THR A 52 -19.05 1.56 4.93
N VAL A 53 -17.97 1.53 5.71
CA VAL A 53 -18.02 1.83 7.14
C VAL A 53 -18.36 3.30 7.37
N PHE A 54 -17.77 4.23 6.62
CA PHE A 54 -18.06 5.65 6.75
C PHE A 54 -19.53 5.95 6.44
N LEU A 55 -20.07 5.45 5.33
CA LEU A 55 -21.47 5.63 4.96
C LEU A 55 -22.42 4.97 5.98
N ALA A 56 -22.10 3.77 6.47
CA ALA A 56 -22.91 3.10 7.48
C ALA A 56 -22.90 3.87 8.82
N ALA A 57 -21.73 4.32 9.28
CA ALA A 57 -21.58 5.09 10.51
C ALA A 57 -22.28 6.45 10.43
N LEU A 58 -22.11 7.19 9.35
CA LEU A 58 -22.84 8.44 9.08
C LEU A 58 -24.34 8.20 9.05
N SER A 59 -24.81 7.19 8.32
CA SER A 59 -26.23 6.85 8.21
C SER A 59 -26.86 6.54 9.58
N LEU A 60 -26.16 5.74 10.40
CA LEU A 60 -26.57 5.46 11.78
C LEU A 60 -26.58 6.73 12.64
N GLY A 61 -25.58 7.59 12.49
CA GLY A 61 -25.48 8.88 13.15
C GLY A 61 -26.63 9.83 12.78
N TYR A 62 -26.94 9.97 11.48
CA TYR A 62 -28.05 10.79 10.98
C TYR A 62 -29.39 10.29 11.52
N TRP A 63 -29.64 8.98 11.48
CA TRP A 63 -30.87 8.38 11.96
C TRP A 63 -31.07 8.57 13.47
N GLN A 64 -30.04 8.32 14.27
CA GLN A 64 -30.12 8.49 15.73
C GLN A 64 -30.11 9.96 16.14
N GLY A 65 -29.35 10.81 15.44
CA GLY A 65 -29.34 12.25 15.59
C GLY A 65 -30.71 12.85 15.34
N GLY A 66 -31.37 12.45 14.25
CA GLY A 66 -32.75 12.86 13.93
C GLY A 66 -33.75 12.48 15.03
N LYS A 67 -33.69 11.23 15.53
CA LYS A 67 -34.55 10.80 16.66
C LYS A 67 -34.34 11.61 17.94
N LYS A 68 -33.13 12.12 18.18
CA LYS A 68 -32.77 12.90 19.37
C LYS A 68 -32.78 14.42 19.11
N ALA A 69 -33.18 14.86 17.91
CA ALA A 69 -33.06 16.24 17.45
C ALA A 69 -33.82 17.22 18.34
N ALA A 70 -35.00 16.85 18.86
CA ALA A 70 -35.80 17.68 19.78
C ALA A 70 -35.06 18.14 21.05
N THR A 71 -33.93 17.51 21.36
CA THR A 71 -33.08 17.85 22.52
C THR A 71 -31.75 18.48 22.12
N ALA A 72 -31.60 18.88 20.84
CA ALA A 72 -30.43 19.50 20.28
C ALA A 72 -30.09 20.82 20.99
N SER A 73 -28.81 21.06 21.16
CA SER A 73 -28.29 22.32 21.68
C SER A 73 -26.82 22.46 21.29
N ASN A 74 -26.34 23.70 21.22
CA ASN A 74 -24.91 24.00 21.00
C ASN A 74 -24.02 23.25 22.00
N ARG A 75 -24.48 23.08 23.25
CA ARG A 75 -23.75 22.32 24.29
C ARG A 75 -23.60 20.84 23.94
N ARG A 76 -24.63 20.20 23.39
CA ARG A 76 -24.55 18.79 23.00
C ARG A 76 -23.70 18.59 21.74
N MET A 77 -23.83 19.48 20.76
CA MET A 77 -22.94 19.50 19.61
C MET A 77 -21.48 19.67 20.02
N SER A 78 -21.21 20.54 21.00
CA SER A 78 -19.85 20.70 21.55
C SER A 78 -19.31 19.38 22.12
N TRP A 79 -20.13 18.63 22.86
CA TRP A 79 -19.71 17.32 23.39
C TRP A 79 -19.51 16.25 22.31
N LEU A 80 -20.31 16.28 21.24
CA LEU A 80 -20.10 15.39 20.09
C LEU A 80 -18.76 15.68 19.42
N LEU A 81 -18.47 16.95 19.12
CA LEU A 81 -17.20 17.38 18.52
C LEU A 81 -16.00 17.06 19.41
N LEU A 82 -16.10 17.27 20.73
CA LEU A 82 -15.05 16.91 21.69
C LEU A 82 -14.85 15.39 21.79
N GLY A 83 -15.94 14.62 21.75
CA GLY A 83 -15.88 13.16 21.72
C GLY A 83 -15.18 12.66 20.46
N THR A 84 -15.50 13.24 19.29
CA THR A 84 -14.80 12.96 18.04
C THR A 84 -13.32 13.34 18.14
N ALA A 85 -12.98 14.53 18.64
CA ALA A 85 -11.58 14.97 18.77
C ALA A 85 -10.76 14.08 19.70
N ALA A 86 -11.33 13.64 20.82
CA ALA A 86 -10.69 12.69 21.71
C ALA A 86 -10.48 11.33 21.04
N TYR A 87 -11.44 10.87 20.23
CA TYR A 87 -11.30 9.61 19.50
C TYR A 87 -10.29 9.71 18.36
N VAL A 88 -10.16 10.87 17.70
CA VAL A 88 -9.12 11.11 16.70
C VAL A 88 -7.73 10.92 17.31
N ALA A 89 -7.51 11.31 18.57
CA ALA A 89 -6.27 10.99 19.28
C ALA A 89 -6.05 9.47 19.43
N VAL A 90 -7.12 8.69 19.69
CA VAL A 90 -7.04 7.23 19.74
C VAL A 90 -6.72 6.64 18.37
N VAL A 91 -7.25 7.21 17.29
CA VAL A 91 -6.93 6.77 15.93
C VAL A 91 -5.45 6.97 15.61
N ILE A 92 -4.87 8.12 15.99
CA ILE A 92 -3.48 8.46 15.69
C ILE A 92 -2.50 7.66 16.55
N TYR A 93 -2.73 7.60 17.86
CA TYR A 93 -1.76 7.01 18.81
C TYR A 93 -2.08 5.57 19.20
N GLY A 94 -3.21 5.04 18.75
CA GLY A 94 -3.66 3.68 19.02
C GLY A 94 -3.93 2.87 17.76
N SER A 95 -3.64 3.40 16.56
CA SER A 95 -3.75 2.70 15.28
C SER A 95 -3.04 1.35 15.38
N ASP A 96 -1.76 1.33 15.72
CA ASP A 96 -0.91 0.13 15.61
C ASP A 96 -1.46 -1.01 16.45
N GLN A 97 -1.79 -0.72 17.72
CA GLN A 97 -2.36 -1.73 18.63
C GLN A 97 -3.74 -2.21 18.16
N LEU A 98 -4.58 -1.32 17.61
CA LEU A 98 -5.90 -1.67 17.09
C LEU A 98 -5.82 -2.45 15.77
N LEU A 99 -4.86 -2.11 14.91
CA LEU A 99 -4.57 -2.81 13.66
C LEU A 99 -4.09 -4.23 13.97
N LEU A 100 -3.12 -4.39 14.86
CA LEU A 100 -2.66 -5.70 15.33
C LEU A 100 -3.81 -6.54 15.91
N SER A 101 -4.68 -5.91 16.72
CA SER A 101 -5.84 -6.59 17.30
C SER A 101 -6.87 -6.99 16.25
N ALA A 102 -7.05 -6.19 15.20
CA ALA A 102 -7.96 -6.47 14.09
C ALA A 102 -7.41 -7.58 13.18
N SER A 103 -6.10 -7.58 12.91
CA SER A 103 -5.40 -8.61 12.12
C SER A 103 -5.50 -10.01 12.76
N ALA A 104 -5.66 -10.09 14.08
CA ALA A 104 -5.86 -11.35 14.78
C ALA A 104 -7.24 -12.02 14.54
N ILE A 105 -8.18 -11.33 13.87
CA ILE A 105 -9.51 -11.87 13.59
C ILE A 105 -9.45 -12.70 12.30
N PRO A 106 -9.75 -14.01 12.34
CA PRO A 106 -9.64 -14.88 11.18
C PRO A 106 -10.77 -14.61 10.19
N LEU A 107 -10.53 -13.72 9.24
CA LEU A 107 -11.43 -13.37 8.15
C LEU A 107 -10.78 -13.65 6.79
N PRO A 108 -11.57 -13.99 5.76
CA PRO A 108 -11.06 -14.00 4.39
C PRO A 108 -10.47 -12.64 4.02
N ALA A 109 -9.37 -12.65 3.27
CA ALA A 109 -8.64 -11.51 2.72
C ALA A 109 -9.50 -10.27 2.37
N ARG A 110 -10.51 -10.48 1.52
CA ARG A 110 -11.46 -9.44 1.06
C ARG A 110 -12.25 -8.71 2.18
N TYR A 111 -12.27 -9.25 3.39
CA TYR A 111 -12.95 -8.69 4.56
C TYR A 111 -11.99 -8.34 5.70
N ALA A 112 -10.69 -8.56 5.52
CA ALA A 112 -9.70 -8.44 6.60
C ALA A 112 -9.61 -7.01 7.16
N SER A 113 -9.79 -5.98 6.33
CA SER A 113 -9.73 -4.58 6.76
C SER A 113 -10.99 -4.09 7.50
N LEU A 114 -12.13 -4.78 7.37
CA LEU A 114 -13.41 -4.31 7.95
C LEU A 114 -13.35 -4.08 9.47
N PRO A 115 -12.85 -5.01 10.30
CA PRO A 115 -12.79 -4.79 11.75
C PRO A 115 -11.93 -3.59 12.13
N ALA A 116 -10.77 -3.41 11.49
CA ALA A 116 -9.88 -2.28 11.73
C ALA A 116 -10.57 -0.95 11.42
N VAL A 117 -11.17 -0.84 10.24
CA VAL A 117 -11.89 0.36 9.81
C VAL A 117 -13.07 0.65 10.74
N ILE A 118 -13.83 -0.37 11.16
CA ILE A 118 -14.93 -0.22 12.11
C ILE A 118 -14.44 0.31 13.46
N MET A 119 -13.37 -0.25 14.01
CA MET A 119 -12.84 0.16 15.31
C MET A 119 -12.24 1.57 15.28
N LEU A 120 -11.48 1.90 14.25
CA LEU A 120 -10.77 3.18 14.14
C LEU A 120 -11.70 4.31 13.70
N PHE A 121 -12.48 4.11 12.63
CA PHE A 121 -13.21 5.20 11.98
C PHE A 121 -14.72 5.17 12.19
N GLY A 122 -15.28 4.02 12.61
CA GLY A 122 -16.71 3.90 12.91
C GLY A 122 -17.19 4.89 13.98
N PRO A 123 -16.60 4.90 15.20
CA PRO A 123 -17.02 5.79 16.29
C PRO A 123 -16.93 7.29 15.98
N PRO A 124 -15.80 7.85 15.48
CA PRO A 124 -15.70 9.28 15.24
C PRO A 124 -16.68 9.73 14.14
N THR A 125 -16.82 8.94 13.08
CA THR A 125 -17.74 9.21 11.97
C THR A 125 -19.20 9.12 12.39
N TYR A 126 -19.55 8.13 13.23
CA TYR A 126 -20.88 8.01 13.81
C TYR A 126 -21.26 9.25 14.66
N LEU A 127 -20.33 9.76 15.48
CA LEU A 127 -20.55 10.98 16.27
C LEU A 127 -20.74 12.22 15.40
N LEU A 128 -19.96 12.36 14.32
CA LEU A 128 -20.11 13.46 13.36
C LEU A 128 -21.48 13.42 12.66
N GLY A 129 -22.04 12.24 12.40
CA GLY A 129 -23.38 12.08 11.85
C GLY A 129 -24.52 12.70 12.68
N PHE A 130 -24.31 13.00 13.97
CA PHE A 130 -25.33 13.70 14.77
C PHE A 130 -25.42 15.20 14.49
N ILE A 131 -24.36 15.79 13.92
CA ILE A 131 -24.23 17.24 13.80
C ILE A 131 -25.29 17.81 12.84
N SER A 132 -25.51 17.18 11.68
CA SER A 132 -26.47 17.66 10.68
C SER A 132 -27.92 17.70 11.20
N PRO A 133 -28.50 16.62 11.76
CA PRO A 133 -29.85 16.68 12.32
C PRO A 133 -29.99 17.69 13.48
N TYR A 134 -28.96 17.83 14.32
CA TYR A 134 -28.99 18.78 15.43
C TYR A 134 -28.92 20.23 14.93
N ALA A 135 -28.15 20.49 13.88
CA ALA A 135 -28.07 21.81 13.28
C ALA A 135 -29.38 22.18 12.55
N ALA A 136 -30.01 21.21 11.87
CA ALA A 136 -31.30 21.42 11.21
C ALA A 136 -32.39 21.81 12.23
N GLU A 137 -32.44 21.17 13.40
CA GLU A 137 -33.38 21.53 14.48
C GLU A 137 -33.09 22.93 15.06
N LEU A 138 -31.82 23.32 15.15
CA LEU A 138 -31.41 24.63 15.68
C LEU A 138 -31.48 25.75 14.64
N SER A 139 -31.81 25.41 13.38
CA SER A 139 -31.89 26.35 12.27
C SER A 139 -33.09 27.28 12.43
N GLN A 140 -32.91 28.55 12.08
CA GLN A 140 -33.97 29.56 12.08
C GLN A 140 -34.68 29.68 10.72
N LYS A 141 -34.40 28.75 9.80
CA LYS A 141 -34.98 28.71 8.45
C LYS A 141 -36.45 28.30 8.47
N GLU A 142 -37.22 28.77 7.49
CA GLU A 142 -38.66 28.52 7.46
C GLU A 142 -38.95 27.15 6.85
N GLY A 143 -39.47 26.25 7.67
CA GLY A 143 -39.85 24.91 7.23
C GLY A 143 -38.71 23.88 7.31
N THR A 144 -39.09 22.65 7.62
CA THR A 144 -38.18 21.52 7.84
C THR A 144 -37.37 21.17 6.59
N GLY A 145 -37.93 21.38 5.40
CA GLY A 145 -37.27 21.17 4.12
C GLY A 145 -36.15 22.18 3.85
N GLU A 146 -36.37 23.48 4.07
CA GLU A 146 -35.35 24.51 3.87
C GLU A 146 -34.21 24.36 4.88
N ALA A 147 -34.54 24.12 6.16
CA ALA A 147 -33.55 23.89 7.21
C ALA A 147 -32.65 22.69 6.90
N SER A 148 -33.24 21.56 6.51
CA SER A 148 -32.49 20.35 6.16
C SER A 148 -31.64 20.58 4.92
N GLY A 149 -32.22 21.14 3.85
CA GLY A 149 -31.50 21.41 2.60
C GLY A 149 -30.31 22.34 2.79
N HIS A 150 -30.44 23.38 3.62
CA HIS A 150 -29.34 24.29 3.94
C HIS A 150 -28.19 23.59 4.67
N VAL A 151 -28.51 22.76 5.66
CA VAL A 151 -27.52 21.99 6.42
C VAL A 151 -26.81 20.97 5.53
N TYR A 152 -27.55 20.24 4.68
CA TYR A 152 -26.94 19.33 3.71
C TYR A 152 -25.99 20.07 2.77
N ALA A 153 -26.39 21.22 2.22
CA ALA A 153 -25.54 22.00 1.33
C ALA A 153 -24.24 22.46 2.02
N LEU A 154 -24.31 22.98 3.25
CA LEU A 154 -23.13 23.39 4.01
C LEU A 154 -22.23 22.20 4.37
N GLY A 155 -22.82 21.06 4.74
CA GLY A 155 -22.10 19.83 5.03
C GLY A 155 -21.34 19.35 3.80
N THR A 156 -22.00 19.30 2.64
CA THR A 156 -21.39 18.91 1.36
C THR A 156 -20.26 19.85 0.96
N ILE A 157 -20.42 21.18 1.11
CA ILE A 157 -19.33 22.13 0.85
C ILE A 157 -18.14 21.86 1.78
N GLY A 158 -18.40 21.60 3.07
CA GLY A 158 -17.38 21.19 4.03
C GLY A 158 -16.68 19.92 3.59
N SER A 159 -17.42 18.90 3.17
CA SER A 159 -16.90 17.63 2.66
C SER A 159 -16.02 17.79 1.42
N ILE A 160 -16.42 18.65 0.47
CA ILE A 160 -15.61 18.97 -0.73
C ILE A 160 -14.29 19.63 -0.31
N VAL A 161 -14.34 20.60 0.61
CA VAL A 161 -13.13 21.26 1.14
C VAL A 161 -12.27 20.28 1.92
N GLY A 162 -12.86 19.40 2.73
CA GLY A 162 -12.16 18.37 3.49
C GLY A 162 -11.42 17.39 2.59
N ALA A 163 -12.13 16.79 1.64
CA ALA A 163 -11.52 15.86 0.69
C ALA A 163 -10.43 16.56 -0.14
N GLY A 164 -10.76 17.69 -0.78
CA GLY A 164 -9.82 18.41 -1.64
C GLY A 164 -8.59 18.94 -0.90
N ALA A 165 -8.77 19.58 0.27
CA ALA A 165 -7.64 20.07 1.06
C ALA A 165 -6.78 18.91 1.58
N THR A 166 -7.39 17.81 2.02
CA THR A 166 -6.63 16.66 2.52
C THR A 166 -5.80 16.02 1.42
N THR A 167 -6.42 15.70 0.28
CA THR A 167 -5.77 15.04 -0.85
C THR A 167 -4.71 15.90 -1.51
N TYR A 168 -5.00 17.17 -1.82
CA TYR A 168 -4.12 17.99 -2.66
C TYR A 168 -3.17 18.91 -1.89
N VAL A 169 -3.38 19.10 -0.58
CA VAL A 169 -2.58 20.06 0.21
C VAL A 169 -2.01 19.44 1.47
N LEU A 170 -2.83 18.78 2.29
CA LEU A 170 -2.38 18.31 3.60
C LEU A 170 -1.51 17.05 3.48
N VAL A 171 -1.95 16.03 2.73
CA VAL A 171 -1.19 14.77 2.55
C VAL A 171 0.20 15.00 1.94
N PRO A 172 0.38 15.86 0.90
CA PRO A 172 1.72 16.13 0.38
C PRO A 172 2.61 16.99 1.29
N ALA A 173 2.04 17.72 2.27
CA ALA A 173 2.78 18.71 3.05
C ALA A 173 3.02 18.33 4.51
N LEU A 174 2.22 17.42 5.07
CA LEU A 174 2.20 17.09 6.49
C LEU A 174 2.11 15.57 6.68
N GLY A 175 2.77 15.04 7.71
CA GLY A 175 2.59 13.65 8.13
C GLY A 175 1.17 13.36 8.63
N ILE A 176 0.74 12.10 8.54
CA ILE A 176 -0.63 11.66 8.85
C ILE A 176 -1.06 12.09 10.27
N ASP A 177 -0.16 11.96 11.25
CA ASP A 177 -0.38 12.38 12.64
C ASP A 177 -0.70 13.86 12.75
N MET A 178 0.03 14.71 12.01
CA MET A 178 -0.17 16.16 12.01
C MET A 178 -1.51 16.53 11.41
N ILE A 179 -1.96 15.83 10.35
CA ILE A 179 -3.28 16.04 9.74
C ILE A 179 -4.39 15.63 10.72
N GLY A 180 -4.24 14.48 11.37
CA GLY A 180 -5.17 14.02 12.40
C GLY A 180 -5.25 15.01 13.57
N LEU A 181 -4.11 15.49 14.07
CA LEU A 181 -4.03 16.51 15.12
C LEU A 181 -4.69 17.82 14.68
N LEU A 182 -4.46 18.26 13.44
CA LEU A 182 -5.10 19.45 12.87
C LEU A 182 -6.62 19.31 12.90
N PHE A 183 -7.17 18.18 12.48
CA PHE A 183 -8.61 17.90 12.59
C PHE A 183 -9.09 17.88 14.04
N GLY A 184 -8.32 17.26 14.94
CA GLY A 184 -8.58 17.29 16.38
C GLY A 184 -8.69 18.73 16.93
N PHE A 185 -7.73 19.60 16.59
CA PHE A 185 -7.74 21.00 17.02
C PHE A 185 -8.87 21.82 16.39
N ILE A 186 -9.19 21.59 15.11
CA ILE A 186 -10.33 22.23 14.44
C ILE A 186 -11.65 21.84 15.15
N LEU A 187 -11.82 20.57 15.50
CA LEU A 187 -12.99 20.09 16.25
C LEU A 187 -13.07 20.72 17.65
N VAL A 188 -11.96 20.74 18.39
CA VAL A 188 -11.90 21.34 19.74
C VAL A 188 -12.16 22.85 19.69
N GLY A 189 -11.55 23.56 18.74
CA GLY A 189 -11.75 24.99 18.54
C GLY A 189 -13.20 25.33 18.19
N THR A 190 -13.82 24.50 17.34
CA THR A 190 -15.24 24.65 16.99
C THR A 190 -16.14 24.38 18.20
N ALA A 191 -15.87 23.31 18.95
CA ALA A 191 -16.61 23.03 20.19
C ALA A 191 -16.51 24.18 21.20
N PHE A 192 -15.33 24.77 21.36
CA PHE A 192 -15.14 25.94 22.21
C PHE A 192 -15.93 27.15 21.70
N ALA A 193 -15.86 27.45 20.40
CA ALA A 193 -16.58 28.56 19.76
C ALA A 193 -18.11 28.44 19.91
N LEU A 194 -18.66 27.22 19.88
CA LEU A 194 -20.09 26.97 20.14
C LEU A 194 -20.53 27.41 21.55
N THR A 195 -19.63 27.43 22.53
CA THR A 195 -19.93 27.88 23.90
C THR A 195 -19.89 29.39 24.09
N LEU A 196 -19.17 30.15 23.24
CA LEU A 196 -19.06 31.61 23.36
C LEU A 196 -20.35 32.35 23.03
N PRO A 197 -20.72 33.48 23.66
CA PRO A 197 -19.99 34.19 24.71
C PRO A 197 -20.31 33.67 26.13
N ARG A 198 -21.33 32.83 26.29
CA ARG A 198 -21.74 32.28 27.58
C ARG A 198 -20.96 31.00 27.88
N LEU A 199 -19.72 31.17 28.35
CA LEU A 199 -18.84 30.07 28.76
C LEU A 199 -19.58 29.12 29.70
N THR A 200 -19.92 27.94 29.19
CA THR A 200 -20.45 26.88 30.02
C THR A 200 -19.24 26.13 30.57
N PRO A 201 -19.06 26.06 31.91
CA PRO A 201 -17.77 25.70 32.49
C PRO A 201 -17.32 24.29 32.12
N LYS A 202 -18.26 23.34 32.00
CA LYS A 202 -17.97 21.93 31.69
C LYS A 202 -17.40 21.68 30.29
N PRO A 203 -18.06 22.08 29.18
CA PRO A 203 -17.48 21.89 27.84
C PRO A 203 -16.25 22.76 27.62
N ALA A 204 -16.20 23.99 28.16
CA ALA A 204 -15.02 24.84 28.02
C ALA A 204 -13.78 24.24 28.70
N SER A 205 -13.91 23.70 29.91
CA SER A 205 -12.78 23.01 30.58
C SER A 205 -12.39 21.72 29.86
N ALA A 206 -13.36 20.99 29.31
CA ALA A 206 -13.10 19.79 28.52
C ALA A 206 -12.36 20.11 27.21
N SER A 207 -12.70 21.21 26.51
CA SER A 207 -11.97 21.70 25.35
C SER A 207 -10.50 21.97 25.70
N VAL A 208 -10.24 22.66 26.81
CA VAL A 208 -8.86 22.94 27.25
C VAL A 208 -8.12 21.65 27.62
N ALA A 209 -8.76 20.74 28.35
CA ALA A 209 -8.15 19.46 28.73
C ALA A 209 -7.79 18.62 27.49
N ILE A 210 -8.72 18.48 26.53
CA ILE A 210 -8.48 17.72 25.30
C ILE A 210 -7.42 18.40 24.43
N ALA A 211 -7.42 19.73 24.34
CA ALA A 211 -6.35 20.46 23.64
C ALA A 211 -4.98 20.20 24.27
N ILE A 212 -4.88 20.19 25.60
CA ILE A 212 -3.63 19.85 26.30
C ILE A 212 -3.23 18.41 26.01
N VAL A 213 -4.16 17.46 26.05
CA VAL A 213 -3.88 16.05 25.70
C VAL A 213 -3.36 15.93 24.27
N LEU A 214 -3.98 16.60 23.30
CA LEU A 214 -3.51 16.61 21.91
C LEU A 214 -2.11 17.23 21.78
N VAL A 215 -1.82 18.32 22.50
CA VAL A 215 -0.48 18.95 22.50
C VAL A 215 0.57 18.04 23.15
N VAL A 216 0.23 17.41 24.29
CA VAL A 216 1.13 16.49 24.99
C VAL A 216 1.39 15.26 24.12
N ALA A 217 0.36 14.70 23.49
CA ALA A 217 0.51 13.56 22.59
C ALA A 217 1.38 13.93 21.36
N ALA A 218 1.18 15.13 20.79
CA ALA A 218 2.02 15.64 19.71
C ALA A 218 3.49 15.79 20.11
N GLY A 219 3.77 16.16 21.36
CA GLY A 219 5.14 16.33 21.87
C GLY A 219 5.82 15.04 22.32
N LEU A 220 5.06 13.98 22.61
CA LEU A 220 5.60 12.67 22.98
C LEU A 220 5.92 11.79 21.76
N GLY A 221 5.32 12.09 20.60
CA GLY A 221 5.39 11.23 19.42
C GLY A 221 4.66 9.89 19.62
N PRO A 222 4.38 9.13 18.55
CA PRO A 222 3.99 7.73 18.69
C PRO A 222 5.12 6.97 19.40
N VAL A 223 4.80 6.35 20.54
CA VAL A 223 5.74 5.44 21.23
C VAL A 223 5.64 4.09 20.52
N ALA A 224 6.24 3.99 19.34
CA ALA A 224 6.40 2.73 18.65
C ALA A 224 7.70 2.08 19.14
N PHE A 225 7.57 0.98 19.89
CA PHE A 225 8.66 0.00 19.95
C PHE A 225 8.55 -0.79 18.66
N ASP A 226 9.31 -0.41 17.65
CA ASP A 226 9.43 -1.25 16.47
C ASP A 226 10.20 -2.51 16.85
N HIS A 227 9.58 -3.67 16.63
CA HIS A 227 10.20 -4.96 16.92
C HIS A 227 11.12 -5.39 15.77
N ARG A 228 11.13 -4.66 14.65
CA ARG A 228 11.91 -4.94 13.44
C ARG A 228 13.35 -4.41 13.47
N GLY A 229 13.72 -3.55 14.43
CA GLY A 229 15.07 -2.95 14.52
C GLY A 229 15.06 -1.46 14.85
N GLU A 230 16.20 -0.80 14.62
CA GLU A 230 16.34 0.66 14.77
C GLU A 230 15.83 1.37 13.52
N VAL A 231 14.79 2.20 13.66
CA VAL A 231 14.28 3.04 12.57
C VAL A 231 15.27 4.16 12.28
N VAL A 232 16.01 4.04 11.17
CA VAL A 232 17.02 5.00 10.69
C VAL A 232 16.35 6.20 10.00
N TYR A 233 15.33 5.91 9.21
CA TYR A 233 14.61 6.91 8.42
C TYR A 233 13.15 6.49 8.25
N GLN A 234 12.23 7.42 8.36
CA GLN A 234 10.80 7.19 8.08
C GLN A 234 10.20 8.43 7.45
N THR A 235 9.42 8.24 6.39
CA THR A 235 8.69 9.31 5.71
C THR A 235 7.41 8.79 5.06
N GLN A 236 6.51 9.71 4.74
CA GLN A 236 5.32 9.43 3.97
C GLN A 236 5.42 10.18 2.63
N THR A 237 5.32 9.46 1.53
CA THR A 237 5.35 10.03 0.18
C THR A 237 3.92 10.15 -0.37
N ALA A 238 3.79 10.76 -1.54
CA ALA A 238 2.52 10.79 -2.25
C ALA A 238 2.04 9.37 -2.67
N TYR A 239 2.96 8.42 -2.76
CA TYR A 239 2.73 7.07 -3.23
C TYR A 239 2.53 6.13 -2.03
N GLN A 240 3.48 6.08 -1.10
CA GLN A 240 3.57 5.05 -0.06
C GLN A 240 4.20 5.58 1.25
N GLU A 241 4.08 4.81 2.32
CA GLU A 241 4.93 4.96 3.50
C GLU A 241 6.30 4.33 3.20
N LEU A 242 7.38 4.98 3.62
CA LEU A 242 8.75 4.52 3.43
C LEU A 242 9.49 4.53 4.76
N GLU A 243 10.05 3.38 5.14
CA GLU A 243 10.88 3.22 6.34
C GLU A 243 12.22 2.56 5.98
N VAL A 244 13.29 2.98 6.65
CA VAL A 244 14.60 2.33 6.62
C VAL A 244 14.90 1.87 8.04
N ILE A 245 15.08 0.57 8.21
CA ILE A 245 15.29 -0.05 9.52
C ILE A 245 16.57 -0.85 9.47
N ASP A 246 17.43 -0.64 10.47
CA ASP A 246 18.65 -1.43 10.68
C ASP A 246 18.35 -2.52 11.72
N ASP A 247 18.59 -3.77 11.32
CA ASP A 247 18.58 -4.94 12.21
C ASP A 247 19.94 -5.66 12.12
N GLY A 248 20.74 -5.51 13.17
CA GLY A 248 22.14 -5.96 13.15
C GLY A 248 22.93 -5.28 12.04
N ASP A 249 23.50 -6.08 11.15
CA ASP A 249 24.30 -5.63 10.00
C ASP A 249 23.46 -5.53 8.71
N VAL A 250 22.15 -5.71 8.77
CA VAL A 250 21.26 -5.64 7.61
C VAL A 250 20.40 -4.38 7.69
N ARG A 251 20.49 -3.54 6.66
CA ARG A 251 19.59 -2.41 6.44
C ARG A 251 18.49 -2.80 5.48
N THR A 252 17.24 -2.65 5.89
CA THR A 252 16.07 -3.00 5.08
C THR A 252 15.23 -1.76 4.74
N LEU A 253 14.85 -1.63 3.47
CA LEU A 253 13.85 -0.68 2.99
C LEU A 253 12.47 -1.32 3.11
N TYR A 254 11.58 -0.68 3.84
CA TYR A 254 10.18 -1.02 3.91
C TYR A 254 9.35 0.00 3.13
N LEU A 255 8.44 -0.47 2.28
CA LEU A 255 7.41 0.37 1.68
C LEU A 255 6.03 -0.18 2.05
N ASP A 256 5.15 0.66 2.60
CA ASP A 256 3.85 0.26 3.16
C ASP A 256 3.93 -0.99 4.06
N GLY A 257 5.01 -1.09 4.85
CA GLY A 257 5.27 -2.20 5.80
C GLY A 257 5.82 -3.48 5.19
N ALA A 258 5.96 -3.60 3.87
CA ALA A 258 6.57 -4.76 3.21
C ALA A 258 8.09 -4.55 3.01
N ARG A 259 8.89 -5.61 3.16
CA ARG A 259 10.33 -5.57 2.83
C ARG A 259 10.47 -5.49 1.31
N HIS A 260 11.06 -4.41 0.82
CA HIS A 260 11.26 -4.18 -0.62
C HIS A 260 12.70 -4.31 -1.08
N SER A 261 13.65 -4.00 -0.19
CA SER A 261 15.07 -4.13 -0.49
C SER A 261 15.86 -4.29 0.80
N ALA A 262 17.02 -4.91 0.72
CA ALA A 262 17.94 -5.01 1.84
C ALA A 262 19.39 -4.91 1.36
N MET A 263 20.25 -4.36 2.23
CA MET A 263 21.67 -4.20 2.00
C MET A 263 22.43 -4.61 3.26
N ASP A 264 23.41 -5.48 3.08
CA ASP A 264 24.38 -5.82 4.12
C ASP A 264 25.33 -4.61 4.32
N LEU A 265 25.46 -4.15 5.56
CA LEU A 265 26.23 -2.96 5.89
C LEU A 265 27.74 -3.22 5.85
N GLU A 266 28.16 -4.47 6.06
CA GLU A 266 29.56 -4.90 6.00
C GLU A 266 29.98 -5.28 4.57
N ASP A 267 29.08 -5.94 3.81
CA ASP A 267 29.29 -6.35 2.42
C ASP A 267 28.16 -5.87 1.49
N PRO A 268 28.18 -4.60 1.03
CA PRO A 268 27.08 -4.02 0.25
C PRO A 268 26.82 -4.66 -1.12
N ASP A 269 27.76 -5.46 -1.61
CA ASP A 269 27.65 -6.18 -2.89
C ASP A 269 26.98 -7.56 -2.72
N ARG A 270 26.76 -7.99 -1.47
CA ARG A 270 26.01 -9.22 -1.18
C ARG A 270 24.53 -9.03 -1.44
N HIS A 271 23.96 -9.92 -2.23
CA HIS A 271 22.52 -10.06 -2.37
C HIS A 271 21.93 -10.57 -1.05
N VAL A 272 21.19 -9.72 -0.34
CA VAL A 272 20.50 -10.12 0.90
C VAL A 272 19.26 -10.94 0.57
N PHE A 273 18.52 -10.55 -0.47
CA PHE A 273 17.38 -11.30 -0.99
C PHE A 273 17.79 -12.14 -2.18
N GLU A 274 17.57 -13.46 -2.10
CA GLU A 274 18.07 -14.40 -3.11
C GLU A 274 17.45 -14.18 -4.49
N TYR A 275 16.18 -13.75 -4.56
CA TYR A 275 15.51 -13.47 -5.84
C TYR A 275 16.25 -12.43 -6.69
N THR A 276 16.98 -11.48 -6.07
CA THR A 276 17.71 -10.44 -6.83
C THR A 276 18.85 -10.98 -7.68
N ARG A 277 19.26 -12.24 -7.46
CA ARG A 277 20.22 -12.96 -8.31
C ARG A 277 19.60 -13.37 -9.65
N TYR A 278 18.28 -13.59 -9.68
CA TYR A 278 17.54 -13.96 -10.89
C TYR A 278 17.51 -12.84 -11.92
N PHE A 279 17.75 -11.60 -11.51
CA PHE A 279 17.90 -10.47 -12.43
C PHE A 279 18.96 -10.71 -13.50
N HIS A 280 19.93 -11.59 -13.25
CA HIS A 280 20.99 -11.95 -14.18
C HIS A 280 20.63 -13.10 -15.14
N LEU A 281 19.50 -13.80 -14.97
CA LEU A 281 19.07 -14.87 -15.87
C LEU A 281 18.96 -14.44 -17.35
N PRO A 282 18.48 -13.24 -17.69
CA PRO A 282 18.51 -12.73 -19.06
C PRO A 282 19.90 -12.76 -19.70
N MET A 283 20.98 -12.58 -18.91
CA MET A 283 22.36 -12.66 -19.40
C MET A 283 22.78 -14.07 -19.82
N LEU A 284 22.00 -15.11 -19.50
CA LEU A 284 22.14 -16.45 -20.08
C LEU A 284 21.29 -16.65 -21.34
N MET A 285 20.30 -15.79 -21.59
CA MET A 285 19.31 -15.95 -22.66
C MET A 285 19.61 -15.09 -23.89
N VAL A 286 20.20 -13.90 -23.73
CA VAL A 286 20.75 -13.08 -24.83
C VAL A 286 21.76 -13.87 -25.66
N ASP A 287 21.99 -13.48 -26.92
CA ASP A 287 22.88 -14.21 -27.83
C ASP A 287 24.34 -14.12 -27.38
N ASP A 288 24.83 -12.91 -27.10
CA ASP A 288 26.17 -12.65 -26.54
C ASP A 288 26.09 -11.65 -25.37
N PRO A 289 26.41 -12.04 -24.12
CA PRO A 289 26.38 -11.13 -22.98
C PRO A 289 27.38 -9.98 -23.08
N ASP A 290 28.43 -10.11 -23.91
CA ASP A 290 29.42 -9.05 -24.13
C ASP A 290 28.91 -7.98 -25.13
N GLU A 291 27.81 -8.24 -25.85
CA GLU A 291 27.15 -7.30 -26.76
C GLU A 291 25.96 -6.57 -26.12
N VAL A 292 25.61 -6.91 -24.87
CA VAL A 292 24.58 -6.19 -24.10
C VAL A 292 25.11 -4.79 -23.79
N GLU A 293 24.36 -3.76 -24.19
CA GLU A 293 24.73 -2.36 -23.97
C GLU A 293 23.70 -1.63 -23.09
N ASN A 294 22.41 -1.89 -23.25
CA ASN A 294 21.34 -1.12 -22.63
C ASN A 294 20.40 -1.99 -21.79
N VAL A 295 20.30 -1.68 -20.50
CA VAL A 295 19.44 -2.41 -19.55
C VAL A 295 18.44 -1.45 -18.90
N LEU A 296 17.16 -1.81 -18.93
CA LEU A 296 16.09 -1.05 -18.27
C LEU A 296 15.57 -1.81 -17.05
N PHE A 297 15.59 -1.17 -15.89
CA PHE A 297 14.83 -1.60 -14.73
C PHE A 297 13.56 -0.75 -14.58
N ILE A 298 12.40 -1.42 -14.55
CA ILE A 298 11.12 -0.81 -14.22
C ILE A 298 10.82 -1.15 -12.76
N GLY A 299 10.96 -0.15 -11.88
CA GLY A 299 11.03 -0.31 -10.43
C GLY A 299 12.48 -0.34 -9.92
N GLY A 300 12.75 0.40 -8.84
CA GLY A 300 14.10 0.59 -8.31
C GLY A 300 14.21 0.38 -6.79
N GLY A 301 13.48 -0.58 -6.21
CA GLY A 301 13.47 -0.84 -4.77
C GLY A 301 14.88 -0.96 -4.16
N GLY A 302 15.35 0.11 -3.49
CA GLY A 302 16.71 0.21 -2.94
C GLY A 302 17.87 0.14 -3.96
N TYR A 303 17.57 0.09 -5.26
CA TYR A 303 18.51 0.04 -6.39
C TYR A 303 19.51 -1.14 -6.34
N THR A 304 19.21 -2.23 -5.63
CA THR A 304 20.13 -3.37 -5.50
C THR A 304 20.43 -4.02 -6.86
N GLY A 305 19.39 -4.35 -7.64
CA GLY A 305 19.54 -4.89 -9.00
C GLY A 305 20.30 -3.94 -9.95
N PRO A 306 19.83 -2.69 -10.13
CA PRO A 306 20.52 -1.72 -10.99
C PRO A 306 21.99 -1.49 -10.66
N LYS A 307 22.35 -1.37 -9.36
CA LYS A 307 23.74 -1.19 -8.93
C LYS A 307 24.60 -2.42 -9.22
N ASP A 308 24.07 -3.63 -9.01
CA ASP A 308 24.84 -4.85 -9.27
C ASP A 308 25.07 -5.05 -10.76
N PHE A 309 24.07 -4.72 -11.61
CA PHE A 309 24.24 -4.72 -13.07
C PHE A 309 25.33 -3.75 -13.53
N GLU A 310 25.27 -2.48 -13.11
CA GLU A 310 26.25 -1.45 -13.51
C GLU A 310 27.68 -1.77 -13.04
N ARG A 311 27.84 -2.48 -11.92
CA ARG A 311 29.16 -2.88 -11.41
C ARG A 311 29.73 -4.12 -12.09
N LYS A 312 28.86 -5.04 -12.51
CA LYS A 312 29.25 -6.38 -13.00
C LYS A 312 29.41 -6.41 -14.51
N TYR A 313 28.63 -5.60 -15.24
CA TYR A 313 28.65 -5.53 -16.69
C TYR A 313 28.98 -4.13 -17.17
N ASP A 314 29.59 -4.02 -18.36
CA ASP A 314 29.89 -2.74 -19.02
C ASP A 314 28.64 -2.25 -19.78
N VAL A 315 27.58 -1.89 -19.05
CA VAL A 315 26.25 -1.57 -19.58
C VAL A 315 25.74 -0.21 -19.10
N ASP A 316 24.90 0.43 -19.90
CA ASP A 316 24.10 1.58 -19.53
C ASP A 316 22.78 1.11 -18.88
N VAL A 317 22.56 1.47 -17.62
CA VAL A 317 21.39 1.10 -16.82
C VAL A 317 20.44 2.29 -16.67
N ASP A 318 19.27 2.20 -17.28
CA ASP A 318 18.15 3.11 -17.03
C ASP A 318 17.22 2.52 -15.96
N VAL A 319 16.74 3.34 -15.02
CA VAL A 319 15.79 2.91 -13.98
C VAL A 319 14.58 3.84 -13.98
N ALA A 320 13.39 3.31 -14.27
CA ALA A 320 12.13 4.04 -14.11
C ALA A 320 11.54 3.78 -12.71
N GLU A 321 11.68 4.77 -11.82
CA GLU A 321 11.18 4.72 -10.44
C GLU A 321 10.09 5.77 -10.23
N LEU A 322 8.89 5.35 -9.82
CA LEU A 322 7.74 6.22 -9.69
C LEU A 322 7.88 7.22 -8.53
N ASP A 323 8.49 6.79 -7.42
CA ASP A 323 8.60 7.58 -6.20
C ASP A 323 9.99 8.20 -6.05
N PRO A 324 10.15 9.53 -6.23
CA PRO A 324 11.46 10.19 -6.12
C PRO A 324 12.09 10.04 -4.73
N GLU A 325 11.28 9.83 -3.68
CA GLU A 325 11.80 9.62 -2.34
C GLU A 325 12.46 8.24 -2.18
N VAL A 326 12.09 7.24 -2.99
CA VAL A 326 12.79 5.94 -3.04
C VAL A 326 14.20 6.14 -3.59
N THR A 327 14.35 6.83 -4.72
CA THR A 327 15.67 7.16 -5.28
C THR A 327 16.51 8.00 -4.31
N ARG A 328 15.91 9.02 -3.67
CA ARG A 328 16.61 9.85 -2.69
C ARG A 328 17.08 9.03 -1.48
N THR A 329 16.22 8.14 -0.98
CA THR A 329 16.55 7.21 0.11
C THR A 329 17.66 6.25 -0.30
N ALA A 330 17.64 5.74 -1.53
CA ALA A 330 18.69 4.87 -2.04
C ALA A 330 20.06 5.57 -2.07
N LYS A 331 20.11 6.83 -2.50
CA LYS A 331 21.33 7.67 -2.48
C LYS A 331 21.85 7.89 -1.06
N GLU A 332 20.96 8.18 -0.11
CA GLU A 332 21.35 8.56 1.26
C GLU A 332 21.66 7.36 2.15
N TYR A 333 20.91 6.27 2.03
CA TYR A 333 20.95 5.13 2.97
C TYR A 333 21.41 3.81 2.35
N PHE A 334 21.35 3.64 1.03
CA PHE A 334 21.70 2.39 0.32
C PHE A 334 22.91 2.54 -0.63
N ARG A 335 23.74 3.57 -0.42
CA ARG A 335 24.99 3.80 -1.16
C ARG A 335 24.80 3.79 -2.70
N LEU A 336 23.68 4.32 -3.19
CA LEU A 336 23.51 4.59 -4.61
C LEU A 336 24.40 5.77 -5.00
N GLU A 337 25.47 5.47 -5.73
CA GLU A 337 26.40 6.46 -6.27
C GLU A 337 25.92 6.96 -7.63
N GLU A 338 26.25 8.22 -7.95
CA GLU A 338 25.99 8.74 -9.29
C GLU A 338 27.06 8.20 -10.24
N SER A 339 26.64 7.53 -11.31
CA SER A 339 27.50 6.99 -12.36
C SER A 339 27.10 7.58 -13.72
N GLU A 340 28.03 7.58 -14.68
CA GLU A 340 27.71 7.90 -16.08
C GLU A 340 26.83 6.81 -16.71
N ASN A 341 26.92 5.59 -16.19
CA ASN A 341 26.25 4.39 -16.72
C ASN A 341 25.00 3.99 -15.92
N LEU A 342 24.56 4.77 -14.93
CA LEU A 342 23.32 4.51 -14.18
C LEU A 342 22.47 5.78 -14.10
N THR A 343 21.33 5.78 -14.79
CA THR A 343 20.40 6.91 -14.84
C THR A 343 19.04 6.55 -14.23
N ALA A 344 18.67 7.27 -13.18
CA ALA A 344 17.36 7.16 -12.56
C ALA A 344 16.37 8.20 -13.11
N HIS A 345 15.26 7.72 -13.67
CA HIS A 345 14.14 8.53 -14.18
C HIS A 345 12.98 8.46 -13.19
N THR A 346 12.52 9.63 -12.71
CA THR A 346 11.36 9.70 -11.81
C THR A 346 10.06 9.68 -12.62
N GLU A 347 9.60 8.50 -13.00
CA GLU A 347 8.42 8.32 -13.86
C GLU A 347 7.79 6.93 -13.70
N ASP A 348 6.54 6.79 -14.11
CA ASP A 348 5.89 5.49 -14.24
C ASP A 348 6.51 4.69 -15.40
N GLY A 349 6.84 3.41 -15.17
CA GLY A 349 7.54 2.60 -16.18
C GLY A 349 6.81 2.45 -17.52
N ARG A 350 5.46 2.45 -17.51
CA ARG A 350 4.69 2.41 -18.76
C ARG A 350 4.75 3.74 -19.49
N ILE A 351 4.72 4.86 -18.77
CA ILE A 351 4.88 6.20 -19.36
C ILE A 351 6.29 6.35 -19.93
N PHE A 352 7.32 5.95 -19.17
CA PHE A 352 8.70 5.99 -19.62
C PHE A 352 8.92 5.26 -20.96
N LEU A 353 8.40 4.03 -21.07
CA LEU A 353 8.45 3.27 -22.33
C LEU A 353 7.62 3.90 -23.46
N GLN A 354 6.60 4.70 -23.17
CA GLN A 354 5.84 5.41 -24.21
C GLN A 354 6.57 6.64 -24.76
N GLU A 355 7.45 7.23 -23.96
CA GLU A 355 8.11 8.51 -24.26
C GLU A 355 9.55 8.34 -24.76
N THR A 356 10.23 7.26 -24.39
CA THR A 356 11.60 6.98 -24.84
C THR A 356 11.63 6.45 -26.28
N ASP A 357 12.69 6.81 -27.01
CA ASP A 357 13.01 6.24 -28.34
C ASP A 357 14.11 5.17 -28.24
N LYS A 358 14.60 4.85 -27.03
CA LYS A 358 15.66 3.85 -26.81
C LYS A 358 15.12 2.42 -26.88
N THR A 359 15.89 1.51 -27.47
CA THR A 359 15.73 0.06 -27.30
C THR A 359 16.68 -0.47 -26.24
N TYR A 360 16.35 -1.63 -25.69
CA TYR A 360 17.09 -2.29 -24.62
C TYR A 360 17.36 -3.76 -24.97
N ASP A 361 18.49 -4.28 -24.54
CA ASP A 361 18.83 -5.70 -24.63
C ASP A 361 18.11 -6.49 -23.53
N VAL A 362 17.99 -5.88 -22.34
CA VAL A 362 17.33 -6.46 -21.19
C VAL A 362 16.36 -5.47 -20.55
N ILE A 363 15.12 -5.90 -20.33
CA ILE A 363 14.16 -5.18 -19.50
C ILE A 363 13.85 -6.04 -18.27
N VAL A 364 14.04 -5.49 -17.08
CA VAL A 364 13.67 -6.11 -15.80
C VAL A 364 12.47 -5.37 -15.22
N LEU A 365 11.35 -6.08 -15.06
CA LEU A 365 10.13 -5.59 -14.43
C LEU A 365 10.09 -6.05 -12.95
N ASP A 366 10.42 -5.13 -12.05
CA ASP A 366 10.41 -5.29 -10.59
C ASP A 366 9.68 -4.12 -9.92
N ALA A 367 8.51 -3.76 -10.46
CA ALA A 367 7.69 -2.65 -9.98
C ALA A 367 6.58 -3.16 -9.04
N TYR A 368 6.78 -2.99 -7.73
CA TYR A 368 5.80 -3.38 -6.72
C TYR A 368 5.31 -2.18 -5.91
N GLN A 369 4.00 -2.13 -5.66
CA GLN A 369 3.43 -1.37 -4.55
C GLN A 369 2.97 -2.38 -3.50
N LYS A 370 3.70 -2.45 -2.37
CA LYS A 370 3.55 -3.48 -1.34
C LYS A 370 3.78 -4.89 -1.88
N ASP A 371 2.70 -5.64 -2.15
CA ASP A 371 2.70 -7.05 -2.56
C ASP A 371 2.10 -7.27 -3.97
N GLN A 372 1.76 -6.19 -4.68
CA GLN A 372 1.12 -6.29 -6.00
C GLN A 372 1.86 -5.48 -7.06
N VAL A 373 2.01 -6.09 -8.23
CA VAL A 373 2.42 -5.39 -9.45
C VAL A 373 1.27 -4.47 -9.87
N PRO A 374 1.50 -3.17 -10.14
CA PRO A 374 0.47 -2.28 -10.64
C PRO A 374 -0.26 -2.88 -11.86
N ILE A 375 -1.60 -2.84 -11.84
CA ILE A 375 -2.44 -3.54 -12.83
C ILE A 375 -2.03 -3.19 -14.27
N HIS A 376 -1.73 -1.92 -14.54
CA HIS A 376 -1.35 -1.45 -15.88
C HIS A 376 -0.01 -1.98 -16.39
N LEU A 377 0.82 -2.58 -15.52
CA LEU A 377 2.07 -3.26 -15.88
C LEU A 377 1.91 -4.78 -16.01
N THR A 378 0.71 -5.32 -15.74
CA THR A 378 0.42 -6.77 -15.84
C THR A 378 -0.27 -7.15 -17.15
N GLN A 379 -0.73 -6.15 -17.91
CA GLN A 379 -1.61 -6.26 -19.08
C GLN A 379 -0.84 -6.58 -20.36
N VAL A 380 -1.50 -7.27 -21.31
CA VAL A 380 -0.92 -7.63 -22.61
C VAL A 380 -0.44 -6.39 -23.38
N GLU A 381 -1.18 -5.28 -23.30
CA GLU A 381 -0.84 -4.03 -23.98
C GLU A 381 0.46 -3.41 -23.44
N PHE A 382 0.81 -3.66 -22.17
CA PHE A 382 2.11 -3.29 -21.62
C PHE A 382 3.20 -4.28 -22.04
N MET A 383 2.90 -5.58 -22.09
CA MET A 383 3.86 -6.58 -22.57
C MET A 383 4.25 -6.35 -24.03
N GLU A 384 3.29 -6.00 -24.89
CA GLU A 384 3.53 -5.60 -26.28
C GLU A 384 4.38 -4.31 -26.36
N LEU A 385 4.13 -3.34 -25.46
CA LEU A 385 4.94 -2.13 -25.39
C LEU A 385 6.39 -2.43 -24.99
N ALA A 386 6.59 -3.29 -23.98
CA ALA A 386 7.91 -3.72 -23.54
C ALA A 386 8.65 -4.50 -24.65
N GLU A 387 7.99 -5.44 -25.30
CA GLU A 387 8.53 -6.18 -26.46
C GLU A 387 8.98 -5.24 -27.59
N SER A 388 8.19 -4.20 -27.86
CA SER A 388 8.52 -3.25 -28.94
C SER A 388 9.76 -2.41 -28.66
N HIS A 389 10.19 -2.31 -27.40
CA HIS A 389 11.41 -1.62 -26.95
C HIS A 389 12.58 -2.58 -26.66
N LEU A 390 12.42 -3.88 -26.93
CA LEU A 390 13.55 -4.81 -26.92
C LEU A 390 14.23 -4.89 -28.28
N ASP A 391 15.54 -5.08 -28.29
CA ASP A 391 16.30 -5.47 -29.47
C ASP A 391 15.95 -6.90 -29.94
N GLU A 392 16.35 -7.30 -31.15
CA GLU A 392 15.86 -8.54 -31.79
C GLU A 392 16.10 -9.81 -30.96
N ASP A 393 17.19 -9.86 -30.21
CA ASP A 393 17.59 -10.91 -29.26
C ASP A 393 17.34 -10.53 -27.80
N GLY A 394 16.63 -9.43 -27.56
CA GLY A 394 16.36 -8.90 -26.24
C GLY A 394 15.42 -9.76 -25.38
N VAL A 395 15.55 -9.58 -24.07
CA VAL A 395 14.90 -10.42 -23.05
C VAL A 395 14.18 -9.56 -22.01
N LEU A 396 12.92 -9.88 -21.74
CA LEU A 396 12.18 -9.39 -20.58
C LEU A 396 12.35 -10.37 -19.42
N LEU A 397 12.58 -9.86 -18.20
CA LEU A 397 12.41 -10.60 -16.96
C LEU A 397 11.36 -9.90 -16.11
N ALA A 398 10.32 -10.62 -15.70
CA ALA A 398 9.27 -10.10 -14.84
C ALA A 398 9.23 -10.88 -13.54
N ASN A 399 9.39 -10.17 -12.43
CA ASN A 399 9.21 -10.73 -11.09
C ASN A 399 7.71 -10.75 -10.76
N VAL A 400 7.19 -11.87 -10.26
CA VAL A 400 5.77 -12.05 -9.90
C VAL A 400 5.63 -12.73 -8.54
N ILE A 401 4.89 -12.11 -7.60
CA ILE A 401 4.55 -12.75 -6.31
C ILE A 401 3.30 -13.62 -6.45
N ALA A 402 3.46 -14.94 -6.36
CA ALA A 402 2.38 -15.92 -6.40
C ALA A 402 2.82 -17.28 -5.83
N ALA A 403 1.88 -18.21 -5.67
CA ALA A 403 2.26 -19.61 -5.43
C ALA A 403 2.58 -20.32 -6.75
N PRO A 404 3.55 -21.25 -6.81
CA PRO A 404 3.87 -21.98 -8.04
C PRO A 404 2.75 -22.95 -8.43
N SER A 405 1.93 -23.38 -7.47
CA SER A 405 0.87 -24.37 -7.68
C SER A 405 -0.40 -24.08 -6.84
N GLY A 406 -1.44 -24.91 -7.03
CA GLY A 406 -2.67 -24.81 -6.24
C GLY A 406 -3.54 -23.57 -6.55
N SER A 407 -4.31 -23.12 -5.55
CA SER A 407 -5.23 -21.98 -5.72
C SER A 407 -4.52 -20.61 -5.70
N GLY A 408 -3.30 -20.54 -5.18
CA GLY A 408 -2.50 -19.31 -5.14
C GLY A 408 -1.73 -19.02 -6.44
N SER A 409 -1.74 -19.94 -7.41
CA SER A 409 -1.03 -19.80 -8.68
C SER A 409 -1.82 -19.09 -9.77
N ALA A 410 -3.10 -18.76 -9.52
CA ALA A 410 -3.99 -18.19 -10.53
C ALA A 410 -3.42 -16.90 -11.14
N PHE A 411 -2.79 -16.04 -10.32
CA PHE A 411 -2.14 -14.83 -10.82
C PHE A 411 -0.90 -15.12 -11.66
N TYR A 412 0.03 -15.96 -11.17
CA TYR A 412 1.21 -16.40 -11.95
C TYR A 412 0.82 -16.97 -13.31
N ARG A 413 -0.16 -17.87 -13.35
CA ARG A 413 -0.62 -18.51 -14.59
C ARG A 413 -1.24 -17.50 -15.57
N ALA A 414 -1.98 -16.52 -15.06
CA ALA A 414 -2.55 -15.45 -15.88
C ALA A 414 -1.44 -14.52 -16.42
N GLN A 415 -0.44 -14.23 -15.59
CA GLN A 415 0.71 -13.40 -15.98
C GLN A 415 1.55 -14.10 -17.04
N TYR A 416 1.87 -15.39 -16.84
CA TYR A 416 2.54 -16.23 -17.83
C TYR A 416 1.79 -16.20 -19.16
N LYS A 417 0.48 -16.46 -19.15
CA LYS A 417 -0.36 -16.42 -20.36
C LYS A 417 -0.31 -15.07 -21.08
N THR A 418 -0.23 -13.99 -20.31
CA THR A 418 -0.25 -12.62 -20.84
C THR A 418 1.08 -12.23 -21.47
N ILE A 419 2.18 -12.65 -20.86
CA ILE A 419 3.53 -12.50 -21.44
C ILE A 419 3.66 -13.37 -22.70
N ASP A 420 3.19 -14.61 -22.65
CA ASP A 420 3.23 -15.58 -23.76
C ASP A 420 2.41 -15.14 -24.99
N GLU A 421 1.39 -14.29 -24.80
CA GLU A 421 0.65 -13.70 -25.93
C GLU A 421 1.45 -12.60 -26.65
N ALA A 422 2.35 -11.89 -25.94
CA ALA A 422 3.12 -10.78 -26.49
C ALA A 422 4.52 -11.17 -26.98
N PHE A 423 5.11 -12.23 -26.41
CA PHE A 423 6.48 -12.68 -26.68
C PHE A 423 6.53 -13.99 -27.46
N ALA A 424 7.64 -14.25 -28.15
CA ALA A 424 7.79 -15.47 -28.95
C ALA A 424 8.07 -16.72 -28.10
N SER A 425 8.70 -16.57 -26.93
CA SER A 425 8.98 -17.68 -26.01
C SER A 425 9.01 -17.20 -24.57
N THR A 426 8.44 -18.01 -23.66
CA THR A 426 8.28 -17.68 -22.24
C THR A 426 8.81 -18.82 -21.36
N TYR A 427 9.47 -18.45 -20.27
CA TYR A 427 10.13 -19.33 -19.31
C TYR A 427 9.82 -18.87 -17.89
N SER A 428 9.81 -19.78 -16.92
CA SER A 428 9.49 -19.43 -15.52
C SER A 428 10.38 -20.16 -14.54
N PHE A 429 10.78 -19.48 -13.49
CA PHE A 429 11.67 -19.98 -12.45
C PHE A 429 11.08 -19.66 -11.08
N ARG A 430 11.08 -20.64 -10.19
CA ARG A 430 10.70 -20.42 -8.78
C ARG A 430 11.92 -19.93 -7.99
N THR A 431 11.69 -19.17 -6.92
CA THR A 431 12.76 -18.68 -6.04
C THR A 431 12.85 -19.45 -4.73
N SER A 432 11.93 -20.37 -4.50
CA SER A 432 11.89 -21.21 -3.32
C SER A 432 11.38 -22.61 -3.64
N SER A 433 11.90 -23.60 -2.92
CA SER A 433 11.48 -25.00 -3.07
C SER A 433 10.08 -25.29 -2.51
N TRP A 434 9.52 -24.40 -1.70
CA TRP A 434 8.21 -24.52 -1.04
C TRP A 434 7.03 -24.19 -1.99
N ASP A 435 5.89 -24.84 -1.81
CA ASP A 435 4.64 -24.56 -2.56
C ASP A 435 3.85 -23.32 -2.02
N SER A 436 4.50 -22.48 -1.22
CA SER A 436 3.94 -21.25 -0.66
C SER A 436 4.04 -20.07 -1.63
N VAL A 437 3.53 -18.91 -1.21
CA VAL A 437 3.67 -17.67 -1.96
C VAL A 437 5.13 -17.28 -1.95
N GLN A 438 5.66 -16.96 -3.13
CA GLN A 438 7.06 -16.66 -3.36
C GLN A 438 7.20 -15.75 -4.59
N ASN A 439 8.41 -15.29 -4.86
CA ASN A 439 8.74 -14.71 -6.15
C ASN A 439 8.83 -15.82 -7.21
N ILE A 440 8.24 -15.57 -8.37
CA ILE A 440 8.33 -16.40 -9.57
C ILE A 440 8.82 -15.47 -10.67
N GLU A 441 9.97 -15.80 -11.22
CA GLU A 441 10.64 -15.01 -12.24
C GLU A 441 10.23 -15.54 -13.60
N ILE A 442 9.61 -14.69 -14.43
CA ILE A 442 9.14 -15.06 -15.77
C ILE A 442 10.05 -14.36 -16.78
N ALA A 443 10.86 -15.13 -17.50
CA ALA A 443 11.69 -14.62 -18.57
C ALA A 443 10.98 -14.80 -19.92
N ALA A 444 11.09 -13.84 -20.83
CA ALA A 444 10.52 -13.92 -22.16
C ALA A 444 11.44 -13.34 -23.23
N THR A 445 11.59 -14.06 -24.33
CA THR A 445 12.47 -13.65 -25.43
C THR A 445 11.67 -13.13 -26.60
N LYS A 446 12.17 -12.06 -27.23
CA LYS A 446 11.56 -11.50 -28.45
C LYS A 446 11.70 -12.46 -29.64
N ALA A 447 12.86 -13.07 -29.80
CA ALA A 447 13.09 -14.13 -30.76
C ALA A 447 12.48 -15.47 -30.30
N GLU A 448 12.11 -16.32 -31.27
CA GLU A 448 11.69 -17.70 -30.98
C GLU A 448 12.89 -18.51 -30.49
N THR A 449 12.84 -18.94 -29.23
CA THR A 449 13.88 -19.74 -28.57
C THR A 449 13.28 -21.00 -27.94
N ASN A 450 14.13 -21.95 -27.56
CA ASN A 450 13.68 -23.17 -26.89
C ASN A 450 14.71 -23.62 -25.85
N PHE A 451 15.05 -22.70 -24.95
CA PHE A 451 16.00 -22.97 -23.88
C PHE A 451 15.48 -24.09 -22.98
N THR A 452 16.28 -25.15 -22.86
CA THR A 452 16.10 -26.15 -21.81
C THR A 452 16.97 -25.81 -20.61
N GLU A 453 16.64 -26.37 -19.44
CA GLU A 453 17.49 -26.29 -18.24
C GLU A 453 18.95 -26.65 -18.57
N ALA A 454 19.18 -27.74 -19.30
CA ALA A 454 20.52 -28.16 -19.72
C ALA A 454 21.24 -27.16 -20.65
N ASP A 455 20.50 -26.43 -21.50
CA ASP A 455 21.08 -25.38 -22.35
C ASP A 455 21.53 -24.19 -21.49
N LEU A 456 20.71 -23.78 -20.52
CA LEU A 456 21.03 -22.70 -19.59
C LEU A 456 22.19 -23.07 -18.65
N GLU A 457 22.24 -24.30 -18.14
CA GLU A 457 23.38 -24.82 -17.37
C GLU A 457 24.67 -24.75 -18.20
N THR A 458 24.60 -25.18 -19.47
CA THR A 458 25.74 -25.14 -20.38
C THR A 458 26.22 -23.71 -20.64
N ARG A 459 25.29 -22.76 -20.78
CA ARG A 459 25.62 -21.34 -20.95
C ARG A 459 26.21 -20.75 -19.66
N ASN A 460 25.69 -21.09 -18.49
CA ASN A 460 26.22 -20.68 -17.19
C ASN A 460 27.66 -21.17 -16.98
N ASP A 461 27.98 -22.40 -17.40
CA ASP A 461 29.34 -22.95 -17.32
C ASP A 461 30.32 -22.31 -18.31
N GLN A 462 29.81 -21.69 -19.39
CA GLN A 462 30.63 -21.14 -20.48
C GLN A 462 30.81 -19.62 -20.41
N ARG A 463 29.81 -18.89 -19.90
CA ARG A 463 29.80 -17.43 -19.81
C ARG A 463 30.49 -16.98 -18.52
N ASP A 464 31.32 -15.95 -18.60
CA ASP A 464 31.96 -15.33 -17.43
C ASP A 464 31.13 -14.13 -16.97
N LEU A 465 30.04 -14.40 -16.26
CA LEU A 465 29.14 -13.35 -15.75
C LEU A 465 29.56 -12.80 -14.38
N GLY A 466 30.64 -13.30 -13.78
CA GLY A 466 31.00 -12.96 -12.39
C GLY A 466 29.98 -13.42 -11.34
N ILE A 467 28.99 -14.23 -11.71
CA ILE A 467 27.98 -14.85 -10.85
C ILE A 467 27.66 -16.25 -11.38
N ASP A 468 27.61 -17.25 -10.49
CA ASP A 468 27.16 -18.61 -10.81
C ASP A 468 25.64 -18.70 -10.58
N LEU A 469 24.87 -18.93 -11.64
CA LEU A 469 23.41 -18.99 -11.63
C LEU A 469 22.87 -20.42 -11.66
N ARG A 470 23.68 -21.43 -11.33
CA ARG A 470 23.24 -22.83 -11.38
C ARG A 470 22.00 -23.09 -10.51
N SER A 471 21.94 -22.54 -9.31
CA SER A 471 20.77 -22.67 -8.41
C SER A 471 19.48 -22.13 -9.02
N GLU A 472 19.58 -21.01 -9.73
CA GLU A 472 18.46 -20.33 -10.38
C GLU A 472 18.00 -21.11 -11.61
N VAL A 473 18.95 -21.68 -12.37
CA VAL A 473 18.66 -22.57 -13.50
C VAL A 473 18.01 -23.88 -13.04
N ASP A 474 18.49 -24.50 -11.97
CA ASP A 474 17.91 -25.71 -11.36
C ASP A 474 16.46 -25.49 -10.87
N ALA A 475 16.05 -24.22 -10.71
CA ALA A 475 14.71 -23.82 -10.32
C ALA A 475 13.76 -23.59 -11.51
N TYR A 476 14.17 -23.96 -12.73
CA TYR A 476 13.33 -23.92 -13.94
C TYR A 476 12.02 -24.70 -13.74
N MET A 477 10.91 -24.13 -14.20
CA MET A 477 9.58 -24.72 -14.11
C MET A 477 9.02 -25.08 -15.49
N ASP A 478 8.31 -26.21 -15.56
CA ASP A 478 7.50 -26.54 -16.73
C ASP A 478 6.41 -25.46 -16.98
N PRO A 479 6.07 -25.18 -18.25
CA PRO A 479 4.99 -24.24 -18.58
C PRO A 479 3.69 -24.58 -17.84
N PRO A 480 3.06 -23.61 -17.16
CA PRO A 480 1.84 -23.86 -16.44
C PRO A 480 0.66 -24.10 -17.39
N ASN A 481 -0.36 -24.81 -16.92
CA ASN A 481 -1.65 -24.79 -17.63
C ASN A 481 -2.23 -23.36 -17.58
N THR A 482 -2.75 -22.82 -18.67
CA THR A 482 -3.33 -21.46 -18.71
C THR A 482 -4.78 -21.41 -19.22
N ASP A 483 -5.43 -22.57 -19.37
CA ASP A 483 -6.75 -22.70 -20.00
C ASP A 483 -7.91 -22.07 -19.18
N ASP A 484 -7.80 -22.10 -17.85
CA ASP A 484 -8.84 -21.65 -16.89
C ASP A 484 -8.59 -20.24 -16.33
N VAL A 485 -7.49 -19.59 -16.70
CA VAL A 485 -7.14 -18.24 -16.28
C VAL A 485 -7.35 -17.22 -17.41
N PRO A 486 -7.77 -15.99 -17.09
CA PRO A 486 -7.99 -14.96 -18.10
C PRO A 486 -6.66 -14.47 -18.69
N LEU A 487 -6.70 -14.01 -19.94
CA LEU A 487 -5.70 -13.09 -20.45
C LEU A 487 -5.93 -11.73 -19.78
N LEU A 488 -4.88 -11.09 -19.28
CA LEU A 488 -4.98 -9.78 -18.64
C LEU A 488 -4.94 -8.69 -19.70
N THR A 489 -6.03 -7.95 -19.86
CA THR A 489 -6.12 -6.83 -20.82
C THR A 489 -6.52 -5.54 -20.11
N GLU A 490 -6.41 -4.41 -20.80
CA GLU A 490 -6.89 -3.12 -20.28
C GLU A 490 -8.37 -3.15 -19.87
N ASP A 491 -9.21 -3.80 -20.67
CA ASP A 491 -10.64 -3.94 -20.41
C ASP A 491 -10.96 -4.98 -19.31
N HIS A 492 -10.08 -5.94 -19.08
CA HIS A 492 -10.32 -7.05 -18.15
C HIS A 492 -9.04 -7.62 -17.51
N ALA A 493 -8.61 -7.01 -16.40
CA ALA A 493 -7.51 -7.50 -15.56
C ALA A 493 -7.95 -7.67 -14.10
N PRO A 494 -8.60 -8.80 -13.72
CA PRO A 494 -9.09 -9.02 -12.36
C PRO A 494 -7.97 -9.43 -11.38
N VAL A 495 -6.86 -8.70 -11.36
CA VAL A 495 -5.63 -9.00 -10.58
C VAL A 495 -5.96 -9.23 -9.10
N ASP A 496 -6.73 -8.33 -8.49
CA ASP A 496 -7.18 -8.44 -7.09
C ASP A 496 -7.93 -9.75 -6.80
N ASN A 497 -8.67 -10.31 -7.77
CA ASN A 497 -9.37 -11.58 -7.58
C ASN A 497 -8.43 -12.77 -7.73
N LEU A 498 -7.47 -12.68 -8.65
CA LEU A 498 -6.48 -13.72 -8.90
C LEU A 498 -5.50 -13.87 -7.73
N GLN A 499 -5.20 -12.78 -7.04
CA GLN A 499 -4.35 -12.77 -5.85
C GLN A 499 -5.13 -12.93 -4.53
N ALA A 500 -6.47 -12.91 -4.54
CA ALA A 500 -7.28 -13.01 -3.32
C ALA A 500 -7.04 -14.30 -2.52
N SER A 501 -6.61 -15.39 -3.17
CA SER A 501 -6.26 -16.67 -2.54
C SER A 501 -4.85 -16.69 -1.93
N THR A 502 -4.00 -15.76 -2.36
CA THR A 502 -2.63 -15.54 -1.89
C THR A 502 -2.62 -14.73 -0.59
N VAL A 503 -3.59 -13.82 -0.42
CA VAL A 503 -3.70 -12.97 0.76
C VAL A 503 -3.95 -13.81 2.03
N GLY A 504 -3.01 -13.73 2.98
CA GLY A 504 -3.02 -14.48 4.24
C GLY A 504 -2.30 -15.83 4.20
N GLN A 505 -1.73 -16.22 3.07
CA GLN A 505 -0.75 -17.32 3.01
C GLN A 505 0.63 -16.81 3.42
N GLU A 506 1.54 -17.71 3.79
CA GLU A 506 2.91 -17.35 4.16
C GLU A 506 3.69 -16.95 2.90
N TYR A 507 4.26 -15.74 2.89
CA TYR A 507 5.15 -15.24 1.84
C TYR A 507 6.59 -15.50 2.27
N VAL A 508 7.30 -16.28 1.44
CA VAL A 508 8.67 -16.69 1.70
C VAL A 508 9.60 -15.82 0.87
N ILE A 509 10.47 -15.08 1.55
CA ILE A 509 11.65 -14.42 0.95
C ILE A 509 12.87 -15.18 1.46
N GLU A 510 13.57 -15.90 0.59
CA GLU A 510 14.82 -16.56 0.96
C GLU A 510 15.94 -15.49 1.13
N GLN A 511 16.63 -15.56 2.28
CA GLN A 511 17.76 -14.69 2.61
C GLN A 511 19.06 -15.50 2.55
N THR A 512 20.08 -14.95 1.89
CA THR A 512 21.36 -15.63 1.74
C THR A 512 21.98 -15.93 3.10
N GLY A 513 22.28 -17.20 3.39
CA GLY A 513 23.05 -17.62 4.57
C GLY A 513 22.24 -18.05 5.81
N GLU A 514 20.91 -18.08 5.73
CA GLU A 514 20.09 -18.81 6.71
C GLU A 514 20.10 -20.31 6.33
N ASP A 515 20.57 -21.20 7.22
CA ASP A 515 20.43 -22.65 7.05
C ASP A 515 18.94 -22.98 6.78
N GLU A 516 18.65 -24.01 5.95
CA GLU A 516 17.31 -24.51 5.52
C GLU A 516 16.29 -24.81 6.66
N THR A 517 16.57 -24.42 7.90
CA THR A 517 15.73 -24.56 9.07
C THR A 517 14.95 -23.28 9.38
N GLN A 518 13.77 -23.21 8.78
CA GLN A 518 12.66 -22.27 8.96
C GLN A 518 12.82 -20.87 8.32
N PRO A 519 12.01 -20.53 7.31
CA PRO A 519 11.95 -19.17 6.78
C PRO A 519 11.44 -18.22 7.86
N GLU A 520 12.07 -17.06 8.01
CA GLU A 520 11.47 -15.96 8.76
C GLU A 520 10.37 -15.29 7.91
N PRO A 521 9.15 -15.13 8.44
CA PRO A 521 8.05 -14.55 7.68
C PRO A 521 8.37 -13.09 7.34
N ALA A 522 8.47 -12.77 6.04
CA ALA A 522 8.32 -11.41 5.56
C ALA A 522 6.85 -10.99 5.79
N SER A 523 6.59 -10.48 6.99
CA SER A 523 5.29 -10.11 7.57
C SER A 523 4.08 -10.20 6.64
N ILE A 524 3.51 -11.40 6.52
CA ILE A 524 2.06 -11.57 6.45
C ILE A 524 1.66 -11.89 7.88
N THR A 525 1.38 -10.85 8.67
CA THR A 525 1.10 -10.96 10.11
C THR A 525 0.06 -12.06 10.39
N VAL A 526 0.53 -13.20 10.89
CA VAL A 526 -0.24 -14.17 11.66
C VAL A 526 0.22 -14.02 13.09
N GLY A 527 -0.75 -13.89 14.02
CA GLY A 527 -0.47 -13.84 15.45
C GLY A 527 0.24 -15.10 15.98
N PRO A 528 0.71 -15.10 17.24
CA PRO A 528 1.60 -16.13 17.74
C PRO A 528 0.95 -17.53 17.71
N GLU A 529 1.69 -18.50 17.19
CA GLU A 529 1.31 -19.91 17.16
C GLU A 529 0.95 -20.44 18.55
N LEU A 530 -0.20 -21.12 18.65
CA LEU A 530 -0.53 -21.97 19.78
C LEU A 530 0.12 -23.35 19.56
N PRO A 531 0.68 -24.01 20.59
CA PRO A 531 1.40 -25.28 20.43
C PRO A 531 0.49 -26.38 19.89
N ALA A 532 0.91 -26.98 18.78
CA ALA A 532 0.27 -28.14 18.18
C ALA A 532 0.45 -29.40 19.04
N HIS A 533 -0.53 -29.76 19.88
CA HIS A 533 -0.64 -31.13 20.41
C HIS A 533 -2.09 -31.54 20.70
N ALA A 534 -2.64 -32.40 19.83
CA ALA A 534 -3.18 -33.71 20.22
C ALA A 534 -3.61 -34.51 18.98
N ARG A 535 -2.93 -35.62 18.71
CA ARG A 535 -3.36 -36.66 17.77
C ARG A 535 -4.76 -37.17 18.15
N PRO A 536 -5.68 -37.41 17.21
CA PRO A 536 -6.91 -38.12 17.51
C PRO A 536 -6.61 -39.62 17.67
N THR A 537 -6.85 -40.16 18.86
CA THR A 537 -6.92 -41.61 19.12
C THR A 537 -8.09 -42.25 18.35
N PRO A 538 -7.92 -43.46 17.80
CA PRO A 538 -9.01 -44.17 17.11
C PRO A 538 -9.87 -44.97 18.09
N GLY A 539 -11.19 -44.96 17.87
CA GLY A 539 -12.10 -46.04 18.28
C GLY A 539 -13.11 -45.71 19.38
N LEU A 540 -14.40 -45.81 19.01
CA LEU A 540 -15.53 -46.39 19.76
C LEU A 540 -16.79 -46.10 18.90
N GLU A 541 -17.14 -47.01 17.99
CA GLU A 541 -18.23 -47.99 18.17
C GLU A 541 -19.57 -47.37 18.60
N SER A 542 -20.48 -47.35 17.62
CA SER A 542 -21.92 -47.63 17.70
C SER A 542 -22.59 -47.76 19.07
N ILE A 543 -23.77 -47.13 19.20
CA ILE A 543 -25.10 -47.79 19.39
C ILE A 543 -26.21 -46.72 19.51
N PRO A 544 -27.47 -47.02 19.12
CA PRO A 544 -28.41 -46.09 18.50
C PRO A 544 -29.63 -45.72 19.36
N ALA A 545 -30.33 -44.65 18.97
CA ALA A 545 -31.78 -44.59 18.69
C ALA A 545 -32.13 -43.22 18.10
#